data_AF-A0A2N0UXU0-F1
#
_entry.id   AF-A0A2N0UXU0-F1
#
_cell.length_a   1.000
_cell.length_b   1.000
_cell.length_c   1.000
_cell.angle_alpha   90.00
_cell.angle_beta   90.00
_cell.angle_gamma   90.00
#
_symmetry.space_group_name_H-M   'P 1'
#
loop_
_entity.id
_entity.type
_entity.pdbx_description
1 polymer ?
#
loop_
_entity_poly.entity_id
_entity_poly.type
_entity_poly.pdbx_seq_one_letter_code
_entity_poly.pdbx_strand_id
1 'polypeptide(L)'
;MKKVMSFAIVLMLAFSCVFTAFAQTDDTASPDEAKKVTELKITKLPDKLTYTAEDVIDPDIDLSKIADEDATEESLIKYFSQFNFELKLDLTGIEVEAVYSDGTTEKVDAKDCKAELADPFNYGEAIKALLEYEKNMPDFTEDMTEDEFEKIVTELNSKLYGMIYREYTVNVSYQDAQTSYKITFKNINDVPQLDERYEVVSVKAPEKVNYTKADTDFFYEADMPYDGSPESKEYYDETYFYPEFKGLEVTVKDKITGKTYTKTFDGTEEDMVYISTVYVRPDDTKTNLEVYVMGDVNEWLNLPEDEEYSTEVTGTFKVNYYANGVPSKGNSSTKDTATKDTVTKSATGGNGAVQTGQNSVAIFLAAAMLAGCGVIFAKRRTRFE
;
A
#
# COMPACT_ATOMS: atom_id res chain seq x y z
N MET A 1 34.33 -3.90 63.33
CA MET A 1 33.65 -5.05 63.99
C MET A 1 32.13 -5.06 63.83
N LYS A 2 31.40 -3.92 63.73
CA LYS A 2 29.93 -3.96 63.49
C LYS A 2 29.48 -4.38 62.07
N LYS A 3 30.30 -4.20 61.03
CA LYS A 3 29.97 -4.63 59.65
C LYS A 3 30.24 -6.12 59.36
N VAL A 4 31.01 -6.81 60.20
CA VAL A 4 31.33 -8.25 60.01
C VAL A 4 30.27 -9.14 60.69
N MET A 5 29.66 -8.68 61.79
CA MET A 5 28.55 -9.42 62.43
C MET A 5 27.25 -9.39 61.63
N SER A 6 26.94 -8.31 60.89
CA SER A 6 25.73 -8.28 60.04
C SER A 6 25.81 -9.23 58.85
N PHE A 7 27.00 -9.51 58.31
CA PHE A 7 27.16 -10.45 57.19
C PHE A 7 26.97 -11.91 57.65
N ALA A 8 27.40 -12.26 58.86
CA ALA A 8 27.24 -13.60 59.40
C ALA A 8 25.77 -13.96 59.73
N ILE A 9 24.98 -12.98 60.18
CA ILE A 9 23.55 -13.18 60.49
C ILE A 9 22.72 -13.34 59.21
N VAL A 10 23.04 -12.59 58.14
CA VAL A 10 22.38 -12.75 56.84
C VAL A 10 22.76 -14.09 56.18
N LEU A 11 24.01 -14.54 56.30
CA LEU A 11 24.41 -15.87 55.81
C LEU A 11 23.74 -17.02 56.59
N MET A 12 23.57 -16.90 57.92
CA MET A 12 22.87 -17.92 58.70
C MET A 12 21.36 -17.97 58.43
N LEU A 13 20.71 -16.83 58.17
CA LEU A 13 19.29 -16.78 57.77
C LEU A 13 19.09 -17.37 56.37
N ALA A 14 19.99 -17.10 55.42
CA ALA A 14 19.95 -17.69 54.08
C ALA A 14 20.15 -19.22 54.09
N PHE A 15 20.96 -19.75 55.02
CA PHE A 15 21.14 -21.20 55.17
C PHE A 15 19.98 -21.89 55.91
N SER A 16 19.17 -21.18 56.70
CA SER A 16 18.01 -21.77 57.40
C SER A 16 16.78 -22.00 56.51
N CYS A 17 16.67 -21.28 55.39
CA CYS A 17 15.61 -21.49 54.39
C CYS A 17 15.88 -22.66 53.44
N VAL A 18 17.11 -23.19 53.41
CA VAL A 18 17.50 -24.29 52.51
C VAL A 18 17.20 -25.68 53.12
N PHE A 19 16.99 -25.78 54.43
CA PHE A 19 16.80 -27.07 55.12
C PHE A 19 15.37 -27.40 55.53
N THR A 20 14.38 -26.56 55.21
CA THR A 20 12.95 -26.85 55.46
C THR A 20 12.14 -27.27 54.22
N ALA A 21 12.78 -27.43 53.06
CA ALA A 21 12.13 -27.93 51.84
C ALA A 21 12.35 -29.43 51.56
N PHE A 22 13.11 -30.15 52.39
CA PHE A 22 13.28 -31.61 52.28
C PHE A 22 12.62 -32.34 53.44
N ALA A 23 11.29 -32.28 53.46
CA ALA A 23 10.47 -33.30 54.08
C ALA A 23 9.30 -33.58 53.13
N GLN A 24 9.64 -33.97 51.90
CA GLN A 24 8.70 -34.54 50.95
C GLN A 24 9.07 -36.02 50.85
N THR A 25 8.09 -36.86 51.15
CA THR A 25 8.08 -38.30 50.93
C THR A 25 8.69 -38.65 49.58
N ASP A 26 9.42 -39.76 49.51
CA ASP A 26 9.96 -40.33 48.26
C ASP A 26 8.82 -40.61 47.26
N ASP A 27 8.40 -39.58 46.52
CA ASP A 27 7.76 -39.71 45.22
C ASP A 27 8.89 -39.59 44.19
N THR A 28 9.37 -40.73 43.74
CA THR A 28 10.28 -40.84 42.59
C THR A 28 9.52 -40.52 41.30
N ALA A 29 9.13 -39.26 41.14
CA ALA A 29 8.91 -38.67 39.82
C ALA A 29 10.05 -37.67 39.62
N SER A 30 11.02 -38.05 38.79
CA SER A 30 11.86 -37.04 38.13
C SER A 30 10.91 -35.99 37.56
N PRO A 31 11.18 -34.67 37.67
CA PRO A 31 10.40 -33.68 36.94
C PRO A 31 10.39 -34.14 35.49
N ASP A 32 9.21 -34.46 34.94
CA ASP A 32 9.09 -34.75 33.52
C ASP A 32 9.64 -33.52 32.80
N GLU A 33 10.80 -33.69 32.17
CA GLU A 33 11.43 -32.64 31.39
C GLU A 33 10.39 -32.22 30.35
N ALA A 34 9.93 -30.96 30.42
CA ALA A 34 8.84 -30.50 29.56
C ALA A 34 9.19 -30.82 28.10
N LYS A 35 8.30 -31.56 27.43
CA LYS A 35 8.54 -32.03 26.06
C LYS A 35 8.88 -30.82 25.18
N LYS A 36 10.09 -30.80 24.63
CA LYS A 36 10.57 -29.71 23.78
C LYS A 36 10.26 -30.02 22.32
N VAL A 37 9.76 -29.05 21.58
CA VAL A 37 9.61 -29.17 20.12
C VAL A 37 10.99 -29.19 19.47
N THR A 38 11.25 -30.21 18.66
CA THR A 38 12.51 -30.41 17.94
C THR A 38 12.40 -30.12 16.45
N GLU A 39 11.21 -30.25 15.87
CA GLU A 39 10.96 -30.04 14.44
C GLU A 39 9.53 -29.52 14.23
N LEU A 40 9.35 -28.70 13.21
CA LEU A 40 8.04 -28.23 12.75
C LEU A 40 7.85 -28.67 11.29
N LYS A 41 6.69 -29.24 10.96
CA LYS A 41 6.39 -29.74 9.61
C LYS A 41 5.13 -29.09 9.06
N ILE A 42 5.22 -28.52 7.87
CA ILE A 42 4.03 -28.13 7.11
C ILE A 42 3.51 -29.37 6.38
N THR A 43 2.32 -29.83 6.74
CA THR A 43 1.66 -30.97 6.11
C THR A 43 0.66 -30.53 5.02
N LYS A 44 0.18 -29.29 5.10
CA LYS A 44 -0.62 -28.61 4.07
C LYS A 44 -0.20 -27.14 3.99
N LEU A 45 0.05 -26.64 2.78
CA LEU A 45 0.33 -25.22 2.52
C LEU A 45 -0.91 -24.34 2.83
N PRO A 46 -0.72 -23.04 3.12
CA PRO A 46 -1.84 -22.11 3.22
C PRO A 46 -2.57 -21.97 1.88
N ASP A 47 -3.82 -21.51 1.93
CA ASP A 47 -4.66 -21.38 0.75
C ASP A 47 -4.17 -20.22 -0.16
N LYS A 48 -3.59 -19.15 0.42
CA LYS A 48 -2.97 -18.03 -0.31
C LYS A 48 -1.46 -18.20 -0.47
N LEU A 49 -1.00 -18.31 -1.73
CA LEU A 49 0.43 -18.42 -2.10
C LEU A 49 0.93 -17.32 -3.05
N THR A 50 0.03 -16.47 -3.55
CA THR A 50 0.34 -15.33 -4.40
C THR A 50 -0.01 -14.05 -3.67
N TYR A 51 0.92 -13.11 -3.65
CA TYR A 51 0.80 -11.84 -2.96
C TYR A 51 1.07 -10.67 -3.92
N THR A 52 0.44 -9.53 -3.67
CA THR A 52 0.58 -8.29 -4.47
C THR A 52 0.89 -7.10 -3.58
N ALA A 53 0.98 -5.91 -4.19
CA ALA A 53 1.17 -4.65 -3.48
C ALA A 53 0.11 -4.38 -2.39
N GLU A 54 -1.11 -4.89 -2.54
CA GLU A 54 -2.22 -4.69 -1.58
C GLU A 54 -1.99 -5.44 -0.26
N ASP A 55 -1.15 -6.48 -0.30
CA ASP A 55 -0.77 -7.27 0.86
C ASP A 55 0.41 -6.66 1.63
N VAL A 56 1.03 -5.61 1.11
CA VAL A 56 2.16 -4.95 1.76
C VAL A 56 1.64 -4.11 2.93
N ILE A 57 2.35 -4.16 4.04
CA ILE A 57 2.19 -3.21 5.14
C ILE A 57 3.11 -2.04 4.83
N ASP A 58 2.53 -0.90 4.47
CA ASP A 58 3.30 0.25 4.03
C ASP A 58 4.16 0.82 5.17
N PRO A 59 5.49 0.89 4.98
CA PRO A 59 6.36 1.49 5.96
C PRO A 59 6.20 3.01 5.97
N ASP A 60 6.29 3.62 7.15
CA ASP A 60 6.32 5.07 7.32
C ASP A 60 7.69 5.64 6.89
N ILE A 61 7.85 5.81 5.57
CA ILE A 61 9.06 6.30 4.95
C ILE A 61 8.90 7.79 4.66
N ASP A 62 9.82 8.59 5.19
CA ASP A 62 9.97 9.99 4.84
C ASP A 62 10.72 10.13 3.51
N LEU A 63 9.97 10.18 2.41
CA LEU A 63 10.51 10.36 1.06
C LEU A 63 11.21 11.71 0.87
N SER A 64 10.96 12.71 1.72
CA SER A 64 11.67 14.00 1.63
C SER A 64 13.19 13.85 1.83
N LYS A 65 13.64 12.77 2.46
CA LYS A 65 15.06 12.44 2.61
C LYS A 65 15.78 12.26 1.28
N ILE A 66 15.08 11.82 0.22
CA ILE A 66 15.67 11.69 -1.12
C ILE A 66 15.98 13.07 -1.71
N ALA A 67 15.13 14.07 -1.44
CA ALA A 67 15.26 15.44 -1.93
C ALA A 67 16.26 16.29 -1.11
N ASP A 68 16.82 15.75 -0.04
CA ASP A 68 17.79 16.46 0.80
C ASP A 68 19.12 16.68 0.03
N GLU A 69 19.44 17.95 -0.21
CA GLU A 69 20.65 18.34 -0.93
C GLU A 69 21.93 17.96 -0.18
N ASP A 70 21.89 17.94 1.15
CA ASP A 70 23.02 17.62 2.03
C ASP A 70 23.17 16.10 2.25
N ALA A 71 22.19 15.29 1.85
CA ALA A 71 22.25 13.85 2.00
C ALA A 71 23.35 13.23 1.12
N THR A 72 24.18 12.40 1.76
CA THR A 72 25.18 11.55 1.09
C THR A 72 24.56 10.21 0.67
N GLU A 73 25.12 9.55 -0.34
CA GLU A 73 24.71 8.20 -0.74
C GLU A 73 24.67 7.22 0.45
N GLU A 74 25.69 7.26 1.31
CA GLU A 74 25.75 6.42 2.51
C GLU A 74 24.62 6.75 3.50
N SER A 75 24.28 8.02 3.66
CA SER A 75 23.19 8.43 4.55
C SER A 75 21.83 7.99 4.03
N LEU A 76 21.60 8.06 2.71
CA LEU A 76 20.39 7.58 2.06
C LEU A 76 20.26 6.06 2.22
N ILE A 77 21.29 5.31 1.82
CA ILE A 77 21.30 3.84 1.95
C ILE A 77 21.04 3.45 3.42
N LYS A 78 21.72 4.09 4.37
CA LYS A 78 21.53 3.81 5.81
C LYS A 78 20.12 4.11 6.30
N TYR A 79 19.49 5.18 5.80
CA TYR A 79 18.11 5.51 6.15
C TYR A 79 17.16 4.43 5.60
N PHE A 80 17.22 4.18 4.29
CA PHE A 80 16.33 3.23 3.63
C PHE A 80 16.55 1.76 4.03
N SER A 81 17.75 1.38 4.45
CA SER A 81 18.03 0.03 4.94
C SER A 81 17.29 -0.35 6.24
N GLN A 82 16.68 0.63 6.92
CA GLN A 82 15.86 0.36 8.11
C GLN A 82 14.50 -0.24 7.76
N PHE A 83 14.07 -0.13 6.50
CA PHE A 83 12.77 -0.58 6.04
C PHE A 83 12.91 -1.84 5.21
N ASN A 84 12.01 -2.78 5.45
CA ASN A 84 11.90 -4.04 4.75
C ASN A 84 10.45 -4.25 4.33
N PHE A 85 10.25 -5.03 3.27
CA PHE A 85 8.93 -5.54 2.93
C PHE A 85 8.35 -6.33 4.10
N GLU A 86 7.19 -5.88 4.55
CA GLU A 86 6.35 -6.59 5.48
C GLU A 86 5.05 -6.92 4.75
N LEU A 87 4.64 -8.20 4.80
CA LEU A 87 3.43 -8.67 4.15
C LEU A 87 2.42 -9.07 5.23
N LYS A 88 1.14 -8.80 4.96
CA LYS A 88 -0.01 -9.36 5.68
C LYS A 88 -0.14 -10.84 5.33
N LEU A 89 0.75 -11.67 5.88
CA LEU A 89 0.80 -13.10 5.60
C LEU A 89 -0.46 -13.79 6.13
N ASP A 90 -1.17 -14.45 5.23
CA ASP A 90 -2.35 -15.24 5.55
C ASP A 90 -1.97 -16.72 5.70
N LEU A 91 -2.16 -17.23 6.92
CA LEU A 91 -1.93 -18.64 7.27
C LEU A 91 -3.19 -19.49 7.17
N THR A 92 -4.31 -18.94 6.68
CA THR A 92 -5.56 -19.68 6.51
C THR A 92 -5.34 -20.95 5.67
N GLY A 93 -5.88 -22.06 6.19
CA GLY A 93 -5.79 -23.37 5.54
C GLY A 93 -4.46 -24.12 5.72
N ILE A 94 -3.45 -23.54 6.38
CA ILE A 94 -2.20 -24.25 6.68
C ILE A 94 -2.44 -25.38 7.70
N GLU A 95 -1.76 -26.51 7.51
CA GLU A 95 -1.65 -27.55 8.55
C GLU A 95 -0.19 -27.73 8.96
N VAL A 96 0.06 -27.63 10.26
CA VAL A 96 1.40 -27.70 10.85
C VAL A 96 1.43 -28.72 11.97
N GLU A 97 2.50 -29.51 12.03
CA GLU A 97 2.74 -30.52 13.05
C GLU A 97 4.06 -30.25 13.77
N ALA A 98 4.02 -30.25 15.11
CA ALA A 98 5.19 -30.16 15.97
C ALA A 98 5.65 -31.57 16.35
N VAL A 99 6.93 -31.87 16.11
CA VAL A 99 7.58 -33.11 16.58
C VAL A 99 8.33 -32.79 17.86
N TYR A 100 8.05 -33.55 18.91
CA TYR A 100 8.65 -33.37 20.23
C TYR A 100 9.86 -34.29 20.44
N SER A 101 10.67 -33.95 21.44
CA SER A 101 11.89 -34.68 21.82
C SER A 101 11.67 -36.16 22.18
N ASP A 102 10.44 -36.54 22.56
CA ASP A 102 10.06 -37.93 22.83
C ASP A 102 9.57 -38.69 21.58
N GLY A 103 9.63 -38.05 20.40
CA GLY A 103 9.18 -38.58 19.12
C GLY A 103 7.68 -38.48 18.87
N THR A 104 6.90 -37.90 19.80
CA THR A 104 5.47 -37.65 19.57
C THR A 104 5.26 -36.49 18.60
N THR A 105 4.10 -36.45 17.97
CA THR A 105 3.73 -35.40 17.00
C THR A 105 2.33 -34.89 17.34
N GLU A 106 2.17 -33.58 17.36
CA GLU A 106 0.87 -32.93 17.61
C GLU A 106 0.58 -31.87 16.55
N LYS A 107 -0.69 -31.72 16.20
CA LYS A 107 -1.14 -30.63 15.33
C LYS A 107 -1.03 -29.31 16.09
N VAL A 108 -0.47 -28.31 15.43
CA VAL A 108 -0.35 -26.94 15.93
C VAL A 108 -1.45 -26.10 15.30
N ASP A 109 -2.12 -25.29 16.12
CA ASP A 109 -3.08 -24.30 15.61
C ASP A 109 -2.31 -23.19 14.89
N ALA A 110 -2.73 -22.85 13.67
CA ALA A 110 -2.07 -21.85 12.85
C ALA A 110 -1.94 -20.49 13.57
N LYS A 111 -2.88 -20.15 14.46
CA LYS A 111 -2.84 -18.91 15.25
C LYS A 111 -1.71 -18.85 16.28
N ASP A 112 -1.18 -20.01 16.67
CA ASP A 112 -0.08 -20.12 17.62
C ASP A 112 1.29 -20.06 16.91
N CYS A 113 1.28 -20.10 15.57
CA CYS A 113 2.47 -19.92 14.75
C CYS A 113 2.73 -18.43 14.47
N LYS A 114 4.02 -18.08 14.32
CA LYS A 114 4.45 -16.79 13.79
C LYS A 114 5.00 -16.99 12.38
N ALA A 115 4.59 -16.15 11.43
CA ALA A 115 5.12 -16.14 10.07
C ALA A 115 5.82 -14.82 9.72
N GLU A 116 6.95 -14.90 9.03
CA GLU A 116 7.71 -13.75 8.54
C GLU A 116 8.52 -14.11 7.29
N LEU A 117 8.87 -13.12 6.47
CA LEU A 117 9.75 -13.33 5.33
C LEU A 117 11.18 -13.64 5.81
N ALA A 118 11.81 -14.67 5.24
CA ALA A 118 13.18 -15.04 5.56
C ALA A 118 14.22 -14.06 5.01
N ASP A 119 13.92 -13.49 3.85
CA ASP A 119 14.74 -12.54 3.10
C ASP A 119 13.82 -11.46 2.52
N PRO A 120 13.28 -10.57 3.36
CA PRO A 120 12.40 -9.52 2.88
C PRO A 120 13.16 -8.56 1.97
N PHE A 121 12.48 -8.00 0.97
CA PHE A 121 13.06 -6.94 0.14
C PHE A 121 13.44 -5.74 1.03
N ASN A 122 14.67 -5.26 0.88
CA ASN A 122 15.19 -4.13 1.64
C ASN A 122 15.21 -2.87 0.78
N TYR A 123 14.63 -1.78 1.28
CA TYR A 123 14.54 -0.53 0.54
C TYR A 123 15.93 0.09 0.29
N GLY A 124 16.87 -0.09 1.22
CA GLY A 124 18.25 0.39 1.07
C GLY A 124 19.04 -0.36 0.00
N GLU A 125 18.76 -1.65 -0.23
CA GLU A 125 19.34 -2.40 -1.36
C GLU A 125 18.86 -1.85 -2.70
N ALA A 126 17.59 -1.47 -2.78
CA ALA A 126 17.04 -0.86 -3.97
C ALA A 126 17.64 0.54 -4.22
N ILE A 127 17.75 1.37 -3.20
CA ILE A 127 18.45 2.67 -3.28
C ILE A 127 19.90 2.48 -3.73
N LYS A 128 20.61 1.51 -3.17
CA LYS A 128 21.98 1.19 -3.58
C LYS A 128 22.06 0.80 -5.06
N ALA A 129 21.14 -0.04 -5.53
CA ALA A 129 21.08 -0.45 -6.93
C ALA A 129 20.76 0.70 -7.88
N LEU A 130 19.90 1.64 -7.47
CA LEU A 130 19.61 2.86 -8.23
C LEU A 130 20.84 3.76 -8.35
N LEU A 131 21.53 4.02 -7.23
CA LEU A 131 22.74 4.83 -7.21
C LEU A 131 23.87 4.19 -8.04
N GLU A 132 23.97 2.87 -8.02
CA GLU A 132 24.90 2.14 -8.88
C GLU A 132 24.50 2.21 -10.36
N TYR A 133 23.20 2.14 -10.67
CA TYR A 133 22.71 2.30 -12.04
C TYR A 133 23.00 3.71 -12.57
N GLU A 134 22.66 4.74 -11.79
CA GLU A 134 22.92 6.14 -12.12
C GLU A 134 24.39 6.39 -12.46
N LYS A 135 25.33 5.88 -11.65
CA LYS A 135 26.77 6.03 -11.91
C LYS A 135 27.21 5.46 -13.25
N ASN A 136 26.51 4.45 -13.73
CA ASN A 136 26.80 3.75 -14.98
C ASN A 136 25.88 4.18 -16.14
N MET A 137 24.99 5.15 -15.90
CA MET A 137 24.02 5.60 -16.88
C MET A 137 24.68 6.50 -17.93
N PRO A 138 24.33 6.36 -19.22
CA PRO A 138 24.79 7.29 -20.24
C PRO A 138 24.33 8.72 -19.93
N ASP A 139 25.15 9.69 -20.30
CA ASP A 139 24.75 11.10 -20.22
C ASP A 139 23.62 11.35 -21.23
N PHE A 140 22.59 12.08 -20.80
CA PHE A 140 21.52 12.52 -21.69
C PHE A 140 22.06 13.58 -22.65
N THR A 141 21.83 13.37 -23.94
CA THR A 141 22.22 14.30 -25.00
C THR A 141 20.98 14.87 -25.69
N GLU A 142 21.09 16.08 -26.24
CA GLU A 142 19.97 16.73 -26.96
C GLU A 142 19.52 15.93 -28.20
N ASP A 143 20.38 15.06 -28.73
CA ASP A 143 20.13 14.19 -29.88
C ASP A 143 19.68 12.77 -29.50
N MET A 144 19.49 12.48 -28.21
CA MET A 144 18.97 11.19 -27.75
C MET A 144 17.56 10.95 -28.30
N THR A 145 17.35 9.77 -28.87
CA THR A 145 16.04 9.36 -29.40
C THR A 145 15.14 8.82 -28.30
N GLU A 146 13.82 8.84 -28.54
CA GLU A 146 12.82 8.25 -27.64
C GLU A 146 13.11 6.75 -27.39
N ASP A 147 13.48 5.99 -28.43
CA ASP A 147 13.85 4.57 -28.31
C ASP A 147 15.08 4.35 -27.38
N GLU A 148 16.07 5.24 -27.44
CA GLU A 148 17.25 5.18 -26.57
C GLU A 148 16.89 5.50 -25.11
N PHE A 149 16.02 6.49 -24.91
CA PHE A 149 15.49 6.83 -23.59
C PHE A 149 14.65 5.69 -23.00
N GLU A 150 13.71 5.14 -23.76
CA GLU A 150 12.87 4.01 -23.34
C GLU A 150 13.71 2.80 -22.97
N LYS A 151 14.80 2.52 -23.70
CA LYS A 151 15.69 1.41 -23.39
C LYS A 151 16.34 1.57 -22.02
N ILE A 152 16.84 2.76 -21.70
CA ILE A 152 17.42 3.07 -20.38
C ILE A 152 16.36 2.85 -19.29
N VAL A 153 15.18 3.45 -19.45
CA VAL A 153 14.07 3.32 -18.48
C VAL A 153 13.67 1.84 -18.30
N THR A 154 13.61 1.08 -19.39
CA THR A 154 13.27 -0.35 -19.36
C THR A 154 14.32 -1.18 -18.63
N GLU A 155 15.61 -0.91 -18.84
CA GLU A 155 16.70 -1.60 -18.14
C GLU A 155 16.69 -1.31 -16.63
N LEU A 156 16.44 -0.06 -16.25
CA LEU A 156 16.27 0.34 -14.85
C LEU A 156 15.08 -0.36 -14.21
N ASN A 157 13.92 -0.28 -14.85
CA ASN A 157 12.69 -0.93 -14.37
C ASN A 157 12.88 -2.44 -14.24
N SER A 158 13.47 -3.11 -15.23
CA SER A 158 13.69 -4.57 -15.18
C SER A 158 14.52 -5.00 -13.96
N LYS A 159 15.56 -4.23 -13.59
CA LYS A 159 16.36 -4.50 -12.39
C LYS A 159 15.54 -4.38 -11.11
N LEU A 160 14.75 -3.31 -10.97
CA LEU A 160 13.91 -3.07 -9.80
C LEU A 160 12.79 -4.10 -9.69
N TYR A 161 12.14 -4.41 -10.81
CA TYR A 161 11.10 -5.45 -10.90
C TYR A 161 11.65 -6.80 -10.47
N GLY A 162 12.87 -7.17 -10.89
CA GLY A 162 13.49 -8.44 -10.48
C GLY A 162 13.84 -8.53 -8.99
N MET A 163 14.03 -7.39 -8.31
CA MET A 163 14.27 -7.36 -6.86
C MET A 163 12.98 -7.54 -6.04
N ILE A 164 11.86 -7.02 -6.56
CA ILE A 164 10.56 -6.97 -5.89
C ILE A 164 9.70 -8.18 -6.26
N TYR A 165 9.50 -8.44 -7.55
CA TYR A 165 8.61 -9.48 -8.07
C TYR A 165 9.37 -10.79 -8.23
N ARG A 166 9.59 -11.45 -7.09
CA ARG A 166 10.29 -12.73 -6.99
C ARG A 166 9.56 -13.71 -6.09
N GLU A 167 10.11 -14.91 -6.03
CA GLU A 167 9.70 -15.89 -5.03
C GLU A 167 10.32 -15.51 -3.67
N TYR A 168 9.50 -15.45 -2.63
CA TYR A 168 9.93 -15.23 -1.26
C TYR A 168 9.80 -16.52 -0.44
N THR A 169 10.68 -16.69 0.53
CA THR A 169 10.57 -17.76 1.53
C THR A 169 9.90 -17.20 2.77
N VAL A 170 8.82 -17.84 3.21
CA VAL A 170 8.12 -17.54 4.46
C VAL A 170 8.58 -18.54 5.51
N ASN A 171 9.08 -18.01 6.62
CA ASN A 171 9.43 -18.76 7.81
C ASN A 171 8.21 -18.87 8.71
N VAL A 172 7.83 -20.10 9.05
CA VAL A 172 6.79 -20.39 10.05
C VAL A 172 7.48 -20.94 11.28
N SER A 173 7.25 -20.30 12.42
CA SER A 173 7.87 -20.67 13.70
C SER A 173 6.81 -20.97 14.76
N TYR A 174 7.11 -21.96 15.59
CA TYR A 174 6.33 -22.35 16.75
C TYR A 174 7.30 -22.80 17.85
N GLN A 175 7.26 -22.11 18.98
CA GLN A 175 8.27 -22.25 20.04
C GLN A 175 9.69 -22.05 19.48
N ASP A 176 10.61 -22.99 19.76
CA ASP A 176 12.00 -22.95 19.29
C ASP A 176 12.21 -23.59 17.91
N ALA A 177 11.15 -24.07 17.25
CA ALA A 177 11.23 -24.77 15.98
C ALA A 177 10.67 -23.92 14.83
N GLN A 178 11.20 -24.17 13.64
CA GLN A 178 10.87 -23.42 12.45
C GLN A 178 10.84 -24.32 11.22
N THR A 179 9.99 -23.96 10.27
CA THR A 179 9.89 -24.56 8.94
C THR A 179 9.63 -23.44 7.93
N SER A 180 9.58 -23.75 6.65
CA SER A 180 9.36 -22.72 5.63
C SER A 180 8.61 -23.22 4.41
N TYR A 181 7.98 -22.27 3.72
CA TYR A 181 7.35 -22.47 2.42
C TYR A 181 7.65 -21.28 1.51
N LYS A 182 7.27 -21.38 0.24
CA LYS A 182 7.52 -20.37 -0.79
C LYS A 182 6.22 -19.69 -1.21
N ILE A 183 6.29 -18.39 -1.43
CA ILE A 183 5.22 -17.56 -2.00
C ILE A 183 5.73 -16.82 -3.22
N THR A 184 4.84 -16.42 -4.11
CA THR A 184 5.18 -15.57 -5.26
C THR A 184 4.63 -14.17 -5.04
N PHE A 185 5.48 -13.16 -5.14
CA PHE A 185 5.04 -11.77 -5.20
C PHE A 185 4.91 -11.33 -6.67
N LYS A 186 3.74 -10.84 -7.07
CA LYS A 186 3.44 -10.46 -8.46
C LYS A 186 3.01 -9.01 -8.56
N ASN A 187 3.25 -8.44 -9.74
CA ASN A 187 2.61 -7.20 -10.12
C ASN A 187 1.10 -7.47 -10.23
N ILE A 188 0.27 -6.56 -9.73
CA ILE A 188 -1.20 -6.70 -9.77
C ILE A 188 -1.70 -6.90 -11.20
N ASN A 189 -1.03 -6.30 -12.17
CA ASN A 189 -1.36 -6.42 -13.59
C ASN A 189 -1.07 -7.81 -14.18
N ASP A 190 -0.22 -8.60 -13.52
CA ASP A 190 0.13 -9.97 -13.93
C ASP A 190 -0.74 -11.02 -13.25
N VAL A 191 -1.58 -10.61 -12.28
CA VAL A 191 -2.58 -11.47 -11.65
C VAL A 191 -3.85 -11.41 -12.49
N PRO A 192 -4.47 -12.56 -12.84
CA PRO A 192 -5.77 -12.56 -13.50
C PRO A 192 -6.77 -11.74 -12.69
N GLN A 193 -7.32 -10.68 -13.27
CA GLN A 193 -8.35 -9.89 -12.60
C GLN A 193 -9.63 -10.72 -12.49
N LEU A 194 -10.26 -10.64 -11.31
CA LEU A 194 -11.54 -11.27 -11.07
C LEU A 194 -12.61 -10.63 -11.93
N ASP A 195 -13.63 -11.40 -12.32
CA ASP A 195 -14.80 -10.82 -12.94
C ASP A 195 -15.48 -9.88 -11.92
N GLU A 196 -15.88 -8.70 -12.36
CA GLU A 196 -16.64 -7.76 -11.53
C GLU A 196 -17.96 -8.42 -11.04
N ARG A 197 -18.29 -8.28 -9.77
CA ARG A 197 -19.58 -8.75 -9.20
C ARG A 197 -20.72 -7.77 -9.46
N TYR A 198 -20.44 -6.49 -9.33
CA TYR A 198 -21.43 -5.41 -9.36
C TYR A 198 -21.35 -4.63 -10.67
N GLU A 199 -22.49 -4.14 -11.16
CA GLU A 199 -22.57 -3.12 -12.20
C GLU A 199 -23.13 -1.83 -11.60
N VAL A 200 -22.52 -0.68 -11.90
CA VAL A 200 -23.06 0.63 -11.49
C VAL A 200 -24.30 0.94 -12.34
N VAL A 201 -25.44 1.10 -11.67
CA VAL A 201 -26.73 1.41 -12.31
C VAL A 201 -26.95 2.91 -12.41
N SER A 202 -26.62 3.64 -11.35
CA SER A 202 -26.73 5.10 -11.33
C SER A 202 -25.88 5.72 -10.24
N VAL A 203 -25.35 6.91 -10.51
CA VAL A 203 -24.71 7.79 -9.54
C VAL A 203 -25.48 9.10 -9.50
N LYS A 204 -25.92 9.50 -8.32
CA LYS A 204 -26.57 10.79 -8.07
C LYS A 204 -25.60 11.68 -7.31
N ALA A 205 -25.38 12.87 -7.87
CA ALA A 205 -24.40 13.83 -7.38
C ALA A 205 -24.63 14.23 -5.90
N PRO A 206 -23.57 14.63 -5.19
CA PRO A 206 -23.63 15.08 -3.80
C PRO A 206 -24.40 16.40 -3.64
N GLU A 207 -24.62 16.81 -2.39
CA GLU A 207 -25.33 18.06 -2.05
C GLU A 207 -24.66 19.30 -2.67
N LYS A 208 -23.32 19.30 -2.75
CA LYS A 208 -22.51 20.38 -3.31
C LYS A 208 -21.89 19.98 -4.64
N VAL A 209 -22.36 20.61 -5.72
CA VAL A 209 -21.84 20.40 -7.09
C VAL A 209 -21.25 21.66 -7.71
N ASN A 210 -21.29 22.79 -7.00
CA ASN A 210 -20.76 24.06 -7.48
C ASN A 210 -19.72 24.58 -6.49
N TYR A 211 -18.51 24.79 -6.99
CA TYR A 211 -17.33 25.17 -6.24
C TYR A 211 -16.81 26.52 -6.70
N THR A 212 -16.10 27.20 -5.83
CA THR A 212 -15.46 28.49 -6.06
C THR A 212 -14.04 28.48 -5.50
N LYS A 213 -13.29 29.55 -5.75
CA LYS A 213 -11.98 29.81 -5.12
C LYS A 213 -11.96 29.66 -3.59
N ALA A 214 -13.08 29.90 -2.89
CA ALA A 214 -13.15 29.75 -1.44
C ALA A 214 -13.26 28.28 -0.98
N ASP A 215 -13.58 27.36 -1.91
CA ASP A 215 -13.79 25.95 -1.65
C ASP A 215 -12.59 25.09 -2.03
N THR A 216 -11.48 25.71 -2.45
CA THR A 216 -10.29 25.04 -2.97
C THR A 216 -9.06 25.42 -2.16
N ASP A 217 -8.31 24.44 -1.69
CA ASP A 217 -6.98 24.67 -1.14
C ASP A 217 -5.98 24.81 -2.30
N PHE A 218 -5.33 25.96 -2.39
CA PHE A 218 -4.39 26.25 -3.48
C PHE A 218 -3.05 25.58 -3.22
N PHE A 219 -2.78 24.53 -3.99
CA PHE A 219 -1.45 23.93 -4.11
C PHE A 219 -0.79 24.47 -5.38
N TYR A 220 0.32 25.19 -5.20
CA TYR A 220 1.17 25.58 -6.32
C TYR A 220 2.16 24.45 -6.56
N GLU A 221 1.90 23.62 -7.57
CA GLU A 221 2.90 22.67 -8.06
C GLU A 221 3.84 23.45 -8.97
N ALA A 222 5.01 23.79 -8.45
CA ALA A 222 6.06 24.38 -9.28
C ALA A 222 6.68 23.24 -10.09
N ASP A 223 6.24 23.05 -11.32
CA ASP A 223 7.06 22.32 -12.29
C ASP A 223 8.37 23.10 -12.44
N MET A 224 9.43 22.58 -11.82
CA MET A 224 10.77 23.01 -12.19
C MET A 224 10.96 22.57 -13.64
N PRO A 225 11.35 23.46 -14.57
CA PRO A 225 11.73 23.01 -15.88
C PRO A 225 12.82 21.94 -15.70
N TYR A 226 12.73 20.86 -16.48
CA TYR A 226 13.66 19.72 -16.47
C TYR A 226 15.14 20.16 -16.60
N ASP A 227 15.37 21.41 -16.95
CA ASP A 227 16.64 22.04 -17.22
C ASP A 227 17.16 22.95 -16.09
N GLY A 228 16.47 23.05 -14.95
CA GLY A 228 16.91 23.84 -13.80
C GLY A 228 17.12 25.34 -14.07
N SER A 229 16.71 25.86 -15.23
CA SER A 229 16.88 27.27 -15.56
C SER A 229 15.89 28.13 -14.76
N PRO A 230 16.32 29.27 -14.19
CA PRO A 230 15.42 30.20 -13.48
C PRO A 230 14.39 30.88 -14.40
N GLU A 231 14.49 30.72 -15.72
CA GLU A 231 13.94 31.67 -16.70
C GLU A 231 12.73 31.17 -17.51
N SER A 232 12.20 29.98 -17.25
CA SER A 232 10.87 29.61 -17.74
C SER A 232 10.00 28.97 -16.66
N LYS A 233 9.69 29.76 -15.63
CA LYS A 233 8.55 29.46 -14.76
C LYS A 233 7.26 29.73 -15.53
N GLU A 234 6.89 28.86 -16.46
CA GLU A 234 5.48 28.70 -16.79
C GLU A 234 4.84 28.08 -15.57
N TYR A 235 4.39 28.94 -14.65
CA TYR A 235 3.50 28.53 -13.58
C TYR A 235 2.26 27.95 -14.27
N TYR A 236 2.13 26.63 -14.30
CA TYR A 236 0.83 26.03 -14.45
C TYR A 236 0.10 26.36 -13.15
N ASP A 237 -0.72 27.43 -13.18
CA ASP A 237 -1.65 27.79 -12.12
C ASP A 237 -2.78 26.74 -12.03
N GLU A 238 -2.45 25.45 -12.10
CA GLU A 238 -3.40 24.35 -12.05
C GLU A 238 -3.51 23.92 -10.60
N THR A 239 -4.71 24.08 -10.06
CA THR A 239 -5.04 23.74 -8.68
C THR A 239 -5.94 22.52 -8.70
N TYR A 240 -5.73 21.62 -7.75
CA TYR A 240 -6.67 20.53 -7.51
C TYR A 240 -7.53 20.82 -6.28
N PHE A 241 -8.78 20.37 -6.30
CA PHE A 241 -9.62 20.32 -5.12
C PHE A 241 -10.29 18.96 -4.99
N TYR A 242 -10.65 18.62 -3.76
CA TYR A 242 -11.39 17.42 -3.41
C TYR A 242 -12.88 17.78 -3.27
N PRO A 243 -13.75 17.32 -4.20
CA PRO A 243 -15.18 17.56 -4.07
C PRO A 243 -15.75 16.92 -2.80
N GLU A 244 -16.60 17.66 -2.10
CA GLU A 244 -17.39 17.12 -1.00
C GLU A 244 -18.37 16.06 -1.53
N PHE A 245 -18.43 14.90 -0.87
CA PHE A 245 -19.25 13.77 -1.31
C PHE A 245 -20.46 13.50 -0.43
N LYS A 246 -20.76 14.38 0.54
CA LYS A 246 -21.97 14.27 1.35
C LYS A 246 -23.22 14.30 0.48
N GLY A 247 -24.11 13.32 0.70
CA GLY A 247 -25.34 13.12 -0.04
C GLY A 247 -25.15 12.48 -1.42
N LEU A 248 -23.91 12.11 -1.79
CA LEU A 248 -23.64 11.26 -2.96
C LEU A 248 -24.42 9.95 -2.78
N GLU A 249 -25.07 9.49 -3.85
CA GLU A 249 -25.82 8.24 -3.82
C GLU A 249 -25.41 7.35 -5.00
N VAL A 250 -24.88 6.17 -4.69
CA VAL A 250 -24.43 5.18 -5.67
C VAL A 250 -25.36 3.98 -5.60
N THR A 251 -25.93 3.61 -6.75
CA THR A 251 -26.76 2.42 -6.90
C THR A 251 -26.06 1.40 -7.78
N VAL A 252 -25.91 0.19 -7.27
CA VAL A 252 -25.25 -0.93 -7.94
C VAL A 252 -26.18 -2.13 -8.04
N LYS A 253 -25.96 -2.98 -9.03
CA LYS A 253 -26.68 -4.23 -9.21
C LYS A 253 -25.70 -5.40 -9.18
N ASP A 254 -25.97 -6.36 -8.30
CA ASP A 254 -25.26 -7.63 -8.23
C ASP A 254 -25.60 -8.43 -9.49
N LYS A 255 -24.60 -8.76 -10.30
CA LYS A 255 -24.76 -9.49 -11.57
C LYS A 255 -25.09 -10.97 -11.35
N ILE A 256 -24.74 -11.54 -10.20
CA ILE A 256 -25.01 -12.93 -9.84
C ILE A 256 -26.43 -13.09 -9.31
N THR A 257 -26.80 -12.27 -8.32
CA THR A 257 -28.10 -12.40 -7.65
C THR A 257 -29.21 -11.57 -8.31
N GLY A 258 -28.84 -10.58 -9.12
CA GLY A 258 -29.76 -9.60 -9.72
C GLY A 258 -30.27 -8.53 -8.75
N LYS A 259 -29.84 -8.55 -7.49
CA LYS A 259 -30.29 -7.61 -6.45
C LYS A 259 -29.63 -6.24 -6.63
N THR A 260 -30.40 -5.19 -6.39
CA THR A 260 -29.92 -3.80 -6.43
C THR A 260 -29.71 -3.27 -5.02
N TYR A 261 -28.61 -2.53 -4.83
CA TYR A 261 -28.24 -1.87 -3.60
C TYR A 261 -28.03 -0.38 -3.86
N THR A 262 -28.34 0.45 -2.87
CA THR A 262 -28.14 1.90 -2.92
C THR A 262 -27.47 2.33 -1.62
N LYS A 263 -26.33 3.01 -1.74
CA LYS A 263 -25.60 3.65 -0.64
C LYS A 263 -25.71 5.16 -0.80
N THR A 264 -26.09 5.84 0.27
CA THR A 264 -25.97 7.30 0.39
C THR A 264 -24.84 7.59 1.37
N PHE A 265 -23.89 8.42 0.98
CA PHE A 265 -22.74 8.80 1.80
C PHE A 265 -23.06 10.04 2.62
N ASP A 266 -22.64 10.08 3.88
CA ASP A 266 -22.86 11.22 4.76
C ASP A 266 -21.68 12.20 4.80
N GLY A 267 -20.56 11.83 4.16
CA GLY A 267 -19.36 12.64 4.03
C GLY A 267 -18.30 12.33 5.10
N THR A 268 -18.53 11.34 5.97
CA THR A 268 -17.57 10.93 7.01
C THR A 268 -16.79 9.68 6.66
N GLU A 269 -17.13 9.03 5.54
CA GLU A 269 -16.57 7.74 5.12
C GLU A 269 -15.28 7.88 4.28
N GLU A 270 -14.36 8.75 4.68
CA GLU A 270 -13.17 9.13 3.89
C GLU A 270 -12.26 7.94 3.52
N ASP A 271 -12.25 6.87 4.33
CA ASP A 271 -11.43 5.67 4.09
C ASP A 271 -12.14 4.59 3.26
N MET A 272 -13.45 4.72 2.99
CA MET A 272 -14.24 3.68 2.30
C MET A 272 -14.55 4.03 0.85
N VAL A 273 -14.46 5.32 0.48
CA VAL A 273 -14.82 5.78 -0.86
C VAL A 273 -13.79 6.79 -1.36
N TYR A 274 -13.19 6.49 -2.50
CA TYR A 274 -12.29 7.40 -3.18
C TYR A 274 -13.07 8.34 -4.11
N ILE A 275 -12.78 9.63 -4.00
CA ILE A 275 -13.32 10.68 -4.87
C ILE A 275 -12.14 11.34 -5.57
N SER A 276 -12.13 11.30 -6.91
CA SER A 276 -11.01 11.86 -7.67
C SER A 276 -10.90 13.38 -7.48
N THR A 277 -9.67 13.87 -7.45
CA THR A 277 -9.39 15.31 -7.52
C THR A 277 -9.85 15.92 -8.84
N VAL A 278 -10.11 17.22 -8.80
CA VAL A 278 -10.52 17.99 -9.99
C VAL A 278 -9.51 19.11 -10.24
N TYR A 279 -8.90 19.09 -11.42
CA TYR A 279 -7.90 20.09 -11.86
C TYR A 279 -8.58 21.29 -12.53
N VAL A 280 -8.35 22.48 -11.97
CA VAL A 280 -8.88 23.76 -12.49
C VAL A 280 -7.88 24.88 -12.27
N ARG A 281 -7.86 25.87 -13.17
CA ARG A 281 -7.14 27.12 -12.90
C ARG A 281 -8.00 28.08 -12.08
N PRO A 282 -7.44 28.82 -11.11
CA PRO A 282 -8.20 29.69 -10.21
C PRO A 282 -9.11 30.70 -10.92
N ASP A 283 -8.68 31.17 -12.09
CA ASP A 283 -9.36 32.23 -12.84
C ASP A 283 -10.26 31.69 -13.98
N ASP A 284 -10.27 30.37 -14.20
CA ASP A 284 -11.05 29.72 -15.25
C ASP A 284 -12.36 29.13 -14.71
N THR A 285 -13.50 29.61 -15.20
CA THR A 285 -14.78 28.93 -14.95
C THR A 285 -14.88 27.68 -15.82
N LYS A 286 -15.11 26.52 -15.18
CA LYS A 286 -15.29 25.22 -15.84
C LYS A 286 -16.60 24.58 -15.39
N THR A 287 -17.30 23.92 -16.30
CA THR A 287 -18.59 23.27 -16.00
C THR A 287 -18.58 21.84 -16.50
N ASN A 288 -19.37 20.97 -15.88
CA ASN A 288 -19.47 19.54 -16.20
C ASN A 288 -18.14 18.78 -16.07
N LEU A 289 -17.32 19.15 -15.08
CA LEU A 289 -16.11 18.41 -14.75
C LEU A 289 -16.50 17.05 -14.19
N GLU A 290 -15.97 16.00 -14.78
CA GLU A 290 -16.23 14.63 -14.37
C GLU A 290 -15.41 14.28 -13.13
N VAL A 291 -16.07 13.71 -12.13
CA VAL A 291 -15.48 13.25 -10.87
C VAL A 291 -15.76 11.77 -10.75
N TYR A 292 -14.72 10.98 -10.54
CA TYR A 292 -14.83 9.56 -10.31
C TYR A 292 -15.13 9.27 -8.85
N VAL A 293 -16.03 8.33 -8.62
CA VAL A 293 -16.25 7.68 -7.32
C VAL A 293 -15.84 6.23 -7.46
N MET A 294 -14.95 5.77 -6.58
CA MET A 294 -14.44 4.40 -6.57
C MET A 294 -14.49 3.82 -5.16
N GLY A 295 -14.68 2.51 -5.04
CA GLY A 295 -14.57 1.80 -3.77
C GLY A 295 -15.26 0.44 -3.78
N ASP A 296 -15.14 -0.26 -2.66
CA ASP A 296 -15.67 -1.60 -2.46
C ASP A 296 -17.14 -1.58 -1.99
N VAL A 297 -18.03 -2.19 -2.79
CA VAL A 297 -19.47 -2.24 -2.49
C VAL A 297 -19.76 -3.04 -1.21
N ASN A 298 -19.02 -4.12 -0.95
CA ASN A 298 -19.22 -4.93 0.24
C ASN A 298 -18.80 -4.17 1.49
N GLU A 299 -17.71 -3.39 1.45
CA GLU A 299 -17.36 -2.50 2.56
C GLU A 299 -18.43 -1.43 2.79
N TRP A 300 -18.90 -0.75 1.72
CA TRP A 300 -19.93 0.29 1.82
C TRP A 300 -21.22 -0.20 2.50
N LEU A 301 -21.55 -1.46 2.27
CA LEU A 301 -22.80 -2.11 2.70
C LEU A 301 -22.60 -3.07 3.87
N ASN A 302 -21.37 -3.21 4.39
CA ASN A 302 -20.99 -4.16 5.42
C ASN A 302 -21.46 -5.60 5.09
N LEU A 303 -21.16 -6.04 3.87
CA LEU A 303 -21.38 -7.39 3.37
C LEU A 303 -20.12 -8.24 3.56
N PRO A 304 -20.22 -9.58 3.56
CA PRO A 304 -19.05 -10.46 3.61
C PRO A 304 -18.12 -10.24 2.42
N GLU A 305 -16.81 -10.35 2.63
CA GLU A 305 -15.80 -10.35 1.56
C GLU A 305 -16.07 -11.45 0.52
N ASP A 306 -15.69 -11.19 -0.73
CA ASP A 306 -15.84 -12.11 -1.85
C ASP A 306 -14.48 -12.28 -2.55
N GLU A 307 -13.92 -13.48 -2.46
CA GLU A 307 -12.63 -13.80 -3.07
C GLU A 307 -12.77 -14.31 -4.51
N GLU A 308 -14.00 -14.58 -4.99
CA GLU A 308 -14.27 -15.11 -6.34
C GLU A 308 -14.49 -14.00 -7.36
N TYR A 309 -15.05 -12.86 -6.95
CA TYR A 309 -15.38 -11.72 -7.81
C TYR A 309 -14.85 -10.41 -7.24
N SER A 310 -14.46 -9.48 -8.12
CA SER A 310 -14.13 -8.12 -7.68
C SER A 310 -15.40 -7.38 -7.23
N THR A 311 -15.33 -6.78 -6.05
CA THR A 311 -16.42 -6.02 -5.41
C THR A 311 -16.25 -4.52 -5.56
N GLU A 312 -15.16 -4.09 -6.20
CA GLU A 312 -14.88 -2.70 -6.52
C GLU A 312 -15.74 -2.20 -7.68
N VAL A 313 -16.15 -0.94 -7.60
CA VAL A 313 -16.90 -0.27 -8.67
C VAL A 313 -16.41 1.14 -8.91
N THR A 314 -16.50 1.57 -10.16
CA THR A 314 -16.22 2.96 -10.58
C THR A 314 -17.47 3.59 -11.18
N GLY A 315 -17.87 4.73 -10.64
CA GLY A 315 -18.95 5.57 -11.17
C GLY A 315 -18.47 7.01 -11.38
N THR A 316 -19.31 7.85 -11.99
CA THR A 316 -18.99 9.27 -12.18
C THR A 316 -20.15 10.20 -11.86
N PHE A 317 -19.82 11.42 -11.41
CA PHE A 317 -20.75 12.54 -11.31
C PHE A 317 -20.08 13.82 -11.83
N LYS A 318 -20.86 14.90 -11.95
CA LYS A 318 -20.38 16.17 -12.52
C LYS A 318 -20.42 17.30 -11.50
N VAL A 319 -19.37 18.11 -11.51
CA VAL A 319 -19.26 19.35 -10.73
C VAL A 319 -18.93 20.55 -11.63
N ASN A 320 -19.12 21.74 -11.08
CA ASN A 320 -18.77 23.01 -11.72
C ASN A 320 -17.85 23.82 -10.82
N TYR A 321 -16.90 24.52 -11.42
CA TYR A 321 -16.03 25.47 -10.75
C TYR A 321 -16.24 26.88 -11.33
N TYR A 322 -16.49 27.85 -10.45
CA TYR A 322 -16.74 29.24 -10.82
C TYR A 322 -15.70 30.18 -10.19
N ALA A 323 -14.77 30.65 -11.03
CA ALA A 323 -13.71 31.58 -10.63
C ALA A 323 -14.25 32.88 -9.99
N ASN A 324 -15.35 33.41 -10.52
CA ASN A 324 -15.92 34.71 -10.11
C ASN A 324 -17.16 34.58 -9.21
N GLY A 325 -17.30 33.45 -8.51
CA GLY A 325 -18.43 33.15 -7.65
C GLY A 325 -19.57 32.41 -8.36
N VAL A 326 -20.35 31.65 -7.60
CA VAL A 326 -21.47 30.84 -8.13
C VAL A 326 -22.52 31.76 -8.76
N PRO A 327 -23.05 31.44 -9.96
CA PRO A 327 -24.12 32.21 -10.57
C PRO A 327 -25.29 32.38 -9.61
N SER A 328 -25.70 33.64 -9.38
CA SER A 328 -26.89 33.93 -8.57
C SER A 328 -28.08 33.14 -9.11
N LYS A 329 -28.86 32.50 -8.22
CA LYS A 329 -30.11 31.78 -8.50
C LYS A 329 -31.12 32.75 -9.13
N GLY A 330 -30.96 33.01 -10.43
CA GLY A 330 -31.63 34.08 -11.16
C GLY A 330 -32.03 33.66 -12.57
N ASN A 331 -32.50 32.42 -12.73
CA ASN A 331 -33.58 31.99 -13.62
C ASN A 331 -33.70 30.48 -13.51
N SER A 332 -34.42 30.05 -12.47
CA SER A 332 -34.87 28.67 -12.30
C SER A 332 -35.83 28.30 -13.43
N SER A 333 -35.34 27.62 -14.45
CA SER A 333 -36.13 26.62 -15.17
C SER A 333 -35.74 25.26 -14.62
N THR A 334 -36.32 24.88 -13.49
CA THR A 334 -36.38 23.50 -13.04
C THR A 334 -37.08 22.65 -14.10
N LYS A 335 -36.29 21.99 -14.92
CA LYS A 335 -36.58 20.63 -15.33
C LYS A 335 -35.32 19.83 -15.07
N ASP A 336 -35.27 19.23 -13.90
CA ASP A 336 -34.60 17.94 -13.74
C ASP A 336 -35.11 17.05 -14.86
N THR A 337 -34.31 16.95 -15.91
CA THR A 337 -34.39 15.80 -16.79
C THR A 337 -33.39 14.86 -16.17
N ALA A 338 -33.88 13.82 -15.51
CA ALA A 338 -33.06 12.65 -15.24
C ALA A 338 -32.36 12.31 -16.56
N THR A 339 -31.07 12.58 -16.65
CA THR A 339 -30.29 12.17 -17.80
C THR A 339 -30.31 10.66 -17.73
N LYS A 340 -31.13 10.07 -18.60
CA LYS A 340 -30.97 8.68 -18.98
C LYS A 340 -29.72 8.64 -19.84
N ASP A 341 -28.57 8.82 -19.19
CA ASP A 341 -27.30 8.78 -19.87
C ASP A 341 -27.09 7.36 -20.39
N THR A 342 -26.67 7.34 -21.64
CA THR A 342 -26.61 6.16 -22.47
C THR A 342 -25.56 5.25 -21.87
N VAL A 343 -25.94 4.01 -21.55
CA VAL A 343 -24.99 2.91 -21.39
C VAL A 343 -24.17 2.89 -22.67
N THR A 344 -22.94 3.40 -22.61
CA THR A 344 -21.97 3.14 -23.67
C THR A 344 -21.71 1.65 -23.62
N LYS A 345 -22.38 0.90 -24.50
CA LYS A 345 -21.91 -0.42 -24.88
C LYS A 345 -20.50 -0.21 -25.41
N SER A 346 -19.50 -0.60 -24.64
CA SER A 346 -18.16 -0.90 -25.15
C SER A 346 -18.34 -1.98 -26.21
N ALA A 347 -18.36 -1.56 -27.47
CA ALA A 347 -18.26 -2.45 -28.60
C ALA A 347 -16.83 -3.02 -28.58
N THR A 348 -16.77 -4.34 -28.40
CA THR A 348 -15.65 -5.26 -28.63
C THR A 348 -14.49 -4.73 -29.47
N GLY A 349 -13.27 -4.88 -28.94
CA GLY A 349 -12.06 -5.17 -29.73
C GLY A 349 -11.12 -3.99 -29.98
N GLY A 350 -10.17 -3.79 -29.07
CA GLY A 350 -9.00 -2.94 -29.31
C GLY A 350 -8.20 -2.75 -28.02
N ASN A 351 -7.03 -3.36 -27.94
CA ASN A 351 -6.06 -3.16 -26.86
C ASN A 351 -5.87 -1.67 -26.57
N GLY A 352 -6.15 -1.27 -25.33
CA GLY A 352 -6.02 0.11 -24.87
C GLY A 352 -6.80 0.34 -23.58
N ALA A 353 -6.58 -0.50 -22.57
CA ALA A 353 -7.10 -0.25 -21.23
C ALA A 353 -6.25 0.86 -20.60
N VAL A 354 -6.84 2.04 -20.40
CA VAL A 354 -6.28 3.08 -19.54
C VAL A 354 -6.44 2.59 -18.11
N GLN A 355 -5.35 2.06 -17.55
CA GLN A 355 -5.28 1.58 -16.17
C GLN A 355 -5.47 2.75 -15.21
N THR A 356 -6.65 2.84 -14.61
CA THR A 356 -6.95 3.79 -13.53
C THR A 356 -7.61 3.00 -12.41
N GLY A 357 -6.73 2.51 -11.54
CA GLY A 357 -6.99 1.79 -10.29
C GLY A 357 -5.68 1.84 -9.50
N GLN A 358 -5.23 3.06 -9.17
CA GLN A 358 -3.97 3.29 -8.48
C GLN A 358 -4.22 3.19 -6.97
N ASN A 359 -4.24 1.96 -6.46
CA ASN A 359 -4.01 1.71 -5.05
C ASN A 359 -2.50 1.91 -4.79
N SER A 360 -2.18 3.09 -4.27
CA SER A 360 -0.94 3.50 -3.58
C SER A 360 -0.39 2.33 -2.77
N VAL A 361 0.78 1.73 -3.02
CA VAL A 361 2.13 2.24 -2.74
C VAL A 361 3.21 1.59 -3.63
N ALA A 362 2.89 0.55 -4.42
CA ALA A 362 3.84 0.00 -5.39
C ALA A 362 4.18 0.98 -6.53
N ILE A 363 3.24 1.88 -6.84
CA ILE A 363 3.50 3.03 -7.72
C ILE A 363 4.39 4.06 -7.01
N PHE A 364 4.34 4.20 -5.69
CA PHE A 364 5.24 5.11 -4.99
C PHE A 364 6.70 4.63 -4.98
N LEU A 365 7.02 3.33 -5.07
CA LEU A 365 8.43 2.94 -5.29
C LEU A 365 8.86 3.14 -6.75
N ALA A 366 8.05 2.78 -7.74
CA ALA A 366 8.42 3.04 -9.13
C ALA A 366 8.48 4.55 -9.43
N ALA A 367 7.56 5.35 -8.88
CA ALA A 367 7.48 6.80 -9.03
C ALA A 367 8.44 7.56 -8.10
N ALA A 368 8.70 7.13 -6.87
CA ALA A 368 9.74 7.73 -6.02
C ALA A 368 11.15 7.32 -6.44
N MET A 369 11.32 6.20 -7.16
CA MET A 369 12.57 5.88 -7.85
C MET A 369 12.71 6.69 -9.14
N LEU A 370 11.64 6.99 -9.87
CA LEU A 370 11.65 7.95 -10.99
C LEU A 370 11.83 9.41 -10.53
N ALA A 371 11.27 9.81 -9.39
CA ALA A 371 11.49 11.12 -8.77
C ALA A 371 12.87 11.20 -8.09
N GLY A 372 13.35 10.08 -7.53
CA GLY A 372 14.72 9.93 -7.05
C GLY A 372 15.72 10.04 -8.20
N CYS A 373 15.42 9.44 -9.35
CA CYS A 373 16.10 9.70 -10.61
C CYS A 373 16.03 11.20 -10.96
N GLY A 374 14.87 11.87 -10.87
CA GLY A 374 14.74 13.31 -11.10
C GLY A 374 15.60 14.20 -10.18
N VAL A 375 15.66 13.91 -8.87
CA VAL A 375 16.49 14.63 -7.88
C VAL A 375 17.98 14.37 -8.10
N ILE A 376 18.32 13.13 -8.42
CA ILE A 376 19.67 12.72 -8.81
C ILE A 376 20.11 13.41 -10.11
N PHE A 377 19.23 13.47 -11.12
CA PHE A 377 19.46 14.16 -12.39
C PHE A 377 19.55 15.68 -12.20
N ALA A 378 18.79 16.26 -11.27
CA ALA A 378 18.90 17.66 -10.88
C ALA A 378 20.23 17.97 -10.15
N LYS A 379 20.70 17.08 -9.25
CA LYS A 379 21.98 17.21 -8.52
C LYS A 379 23.22 17.18 -9.43
N ARG A 380 23.17 16.54 -10.61
CA ARG A 380 24.30 16.57 -11.56
C ARG A 380 24.39 17.89 -12.33
N ARG A 381 23.28 18.57 -12.59
CA ARG A 381 23.30 19.84 -13.35
C ARG A 381 23.95 20.98 -12.55
N THR A 382 23.73 21.05 -11.25
CA THR A 382 24.38 22.03 -10.35
C THR A 382 25.86 21.75 -10.07
N ARG A 383 26.39 20.57 -10.41
CA ARG A 383 27.83 20.27 -10.31
C ARG A 383 28.64 20.60 -11.58
N PHE A 384 27.98 20.94 -12.68
CA PHE A 384 28.62 21.25 -13.96
C PHE A 384 28.35 22.68 -14.46
N GLU A 385 27.88 23.58 -13.58
CA GLU A 385 27.98 25.04 -13.76
C GLU A 385 29.21 25.63 -13.06
#